data_AF-A0A349YFV3-F1
#
_entry.id   AF-A0A349YFV3-F1
#
_cell.length_a   1.000
_cell.length_b   1.000
_cell.length_c   1.000
_cell.angle_alpha   90.00
_cell.angle_beta   90.00
_cell.angle_gamma   90.00
#
_symmetry.space_group_name_H-M   'P 1'
#
loop_
_entity.id
_entity.type
_entity.pdbx_description
1 polymer ?
#
loop_
_entity_poly.entity_id
_entity_poly.type
_entity_poly.pdbx_seq_one_letter_code
_entity_poly.pdbx_strand_id
1 'polypeptide(L)'
;MKIYELARELEVKSKVLVDLMNENNDDKKYVATSVLTEDQVDFLNLEVEDIKEEEEKKNNVKTDADYRPDEMIPCHSIFPGVVHFNGIHSGMTYKFVGSGDRRNVEYQDLKAGMLEGYPSLFNPDIIIEDDNLLNDEHWSDIKDVYANMFDANDIQKLMNLSVSDFKTAFTQVPTIVQKIIIEKYATQIENGTFNDLSKAKIIDEVCGTRFDLKY
;
A
#
# COMPACT_ATOMS: atom_id res chain seq x y z
N MET A 1 -10.13 -27.24 17.91
CA MET A 1 -8.82 -26.93 18.52
C MET A 1 -9.02 -25.90 19.63
N LYS A 2 -8.20 -25.86 20.70
CA LYS A 2 -8.34 -24.79 21.72
C LYS A 2 -7.53 -23.54 21.37
N ILE A 3 -7.95 -22.37 21.85
CA ILE A 3 -7.28 -21.09 21.55
C ILE A 3 -5.78 -21.10 21.91
N TYR A 4 -5.40 -21.67 23.06
CA TYR A 4 -3.97 -21.75 23.43
C TYR A 4 -3.15 -22.68 22.53
N GLU A 5 -3.79 -23.67 21.90
CA GLU A 5 -3.12 -24.62 20.98
C GLU A 5 -2.83 -23.91 19.66
N LEU A 6 -3.82 -23.21 19.12
CA LEU A 6 -3.66 -22.40 17.91
C LEU A 6 -2.64 -21.26 18.12
N ALA A 7 -2.70 -20.57 19.26
CA ALA A 7 -1.73 -19.52 19.58
C ALA A 7 -0.29 -20.03 19.58
N ARG A 8 -0.08 -21.29 20.01
CA ARG A 8 1.24 -21.93 20.00
C ARG A 8 1.69 -22.28 18.59
N GLU A 9 0.79 -22.73 17.73
CA GLU A 9 1.08 -23.01 16.30
C GLU A 9 1.43 -21.73 15.54
N LEU A 10 0.72 -20.64 15.82
CA LEU A 10 0.93 -19.34 15.20
C LEU A 10 2.06 -18.51 15.84
N GLU A 11 2.72 -19.03 16.88
CA GLU A 11 3.79 -18.35 17.64
C GLU A 11 3.38 -16.98 18.23
N VAL A 12 2.09 -16.81 18.55
CA VAL A 12 1.54 -15.58 19.16
C VAL A 12 1.07 -15.83 20.59
N LYS A 13 0.94 -14.76 21.38
CA LYS A 13 0.41 -14.89 22.76
C LYS A 13 -1.07 -15.25 22.68
N SER A 14 -1.52 -16.23 23.48
CA SER A 14 -2.93 -16.64 23.55
C SER A 14 -3.88 -15.49 23.89
N LYS A 15 -3.39 -14.45 24.57
CA LYS A 15 -4.15 -13.24 24.86
C LYS A 15 -4.60 -12.52 23.57
N VAL A 16 -3.75 -12.46 22.54
CA VAL A 16 -4.08 -11.79 21.26
C VAL A 16 -5.29 -12.45 20.62
N LEU A 17 -5.29 -13.78 20.49
CA LEU A 17 -6.42 -14.52 19.92
C LEU A 17 -7.69 -14.40 20.78
N VAL A 18 -7.55 -14.33 22.10
CA VAL A 18 -8.70 -14.13 23.00
C VAL A 18 -9.31 -12.75 22.83
N ASP A 19 -8.49 -11.71 22.68
CA ASP A 19 -8.94 -10.34 22.48
C ASP A 19 -9.66 -10.22 21.13
N LEU A 20 -9.07 -10.74 20.04
CA LEU A 20 -9.68 -10.80 18.70
C LEU A 20 -11.05 -11.50 18.67
N MET A 21 -11.18 -12.63 19.38
CA MET A 21 -12.45 -13.36 19.44
C MET A 21 -13.53 -12.61 20.24
N ASN A 22 -13.13 -11.84 21.27
CA ASN A 22 -14.04 -11.12 22.14
C ASN A 22 -14.45 -9.75 21.58
N GLU A 23 -13.61 -9.10 20.78
CA GLU A 23 -13.95 -7.86 20.08
C GLU A 23 -15.00 -8.09 18.97
N ASN A 24 -15.02 -9.29 18.39
CA ASN A 24 -15.93 -9.66 17.32
C ASN A 24 -17.16 -10.47 17.77
N ASN A 25 -17.34 -10.72 19.08
CA ASN A 25 -18.50 -11.45 19.61
C ASN A 25 -19.01 -10.86 20.94
N ASP A 26 -20.11 -10.12 20.89
CA ASP A 26 -20.74 -9.54 22.08
C ASP A 26 -21.44 -10.58 22.98
N ASP A 27 -21.89 -11.71 22.40
CA ASP A 27 -22.76 -12.65 23.10
C ASP A 27 -22.01 -13.76 23.85
N LYS A 28 -20.73 -13.98 23.57
CA LYS A 28 -19.96 -15.11 24.10
C LYS A 28 -18.52 -14.74 24.42
N LYS A 29 -18.17 -14.87 25.70
CA LYS A 29 -16.81 -14.63 26.18
C LYS A 29 -15.90 -15.82 25.93
N TYR A 30 -14.88 -15.62 25.11
CA TYR A 30 -13.82 -16.59 24.85
C TYR A 30 -12.68 -16.45 25.87
N VAL A 31 -12.10 -17.59 26.22
CA VAL A 31 -10.91 -17.71 27.09
C VAL A 31 -9.93 -18.68 26.45
N ALA A 32 -8.68 -18.70 26.89
CA ALA A 32 -7.62 -19.51 26.27
C ALA A 32 -7.97 -21.01 26.10
N THR A 33 -8.83 -21.56 26.98
CA THR A 33 -9.27 -22.97 26.95
C THR A 33 -10.51 -23.22 26.09
N SER A 34 -11.14 -22.17 25.55
CA SER A 34 -12.29 -22.29 24.66
C SER A 34 -11.94 -23.10 23.41
N VAL A 35 -12.87 -23.95 22.99
CA VAL A 35 -12.75 -24.74 21.76
C VAL A 35 -13.27 -23.90 20.60
N LEU A 36 -12.45 -23.78 19.56
CA LEU A 36 -12.76 -23.11 18.31
C LEU A 36 -13.38 -24.09 17.31
N THR A 37 -14.35 -23.61 16.54
CA THR A 37 -14.82 -24.27 15.31
C THR A 37 -13.82 -24.07 14.18
N GLU A 38 -13.95 -24.83 13.08
CA GLU A 38 -13.06 -24.68 11.91
C GLU A 38 -13.11 -23.25 11.34
N ASP A 39 -14.31 -22.68 11.15
CA ASP A 39 -14.46 -21.29 10.69
C ASP A 39 -13.76 -20.26 11.59
N GLN A 40 -13.73 -20.49 12.91
CA GLN A 40 -13.06 -19.59 13.86
C GLN A 40 -11.54 -19.74 13.84
N VAL A 41 -11.05 -20.95 13.53
CA VAL A 41 -9.62 -21.20 13.32
C VAL A 41 -9.15 -20.49 12.06
N ASP A 42 -9.91 -20.61 10.96
CA ASP A 42 -9.57 -19.98 9.68
C ASP A 42 -9.57 -18.45 9.80
N PHE A 43 -10.57 -17.87 10.48
CA PHE A 43 -10.60 -16.44 10.78
C PHE A 43 -9.37 -15.97 11.58
N LEU A 44 -9.01 -16.68 12.66
CA LEU A 44 -7.87 -16.28 13.50
C LEU A 44 -6.52 -16.46 12.81
N ASN A 45 -6.37 -17.46 11.94
CA ASN A 45 -5.17 -17.61 11.13
C ASN A 45 -5.00 -16.41 10.20
N LEU A 46 -6.09 -15.98 9.56
CA LEU A 46 -6.13 -14.80 8.67
C LEU A 46 -5.68 -13.53 9.41
N GLU A 47 -6.34 -13.23 10.53
CA GLU A 47 -6.14 -11.98 11.26
C GLU A 47 -4.72 -11.90 11.83
N VAL A 48 -4.15 -13.04 12.21
CA VAL A 48 -2.77 -13.10 12.70
C VAL A 48 -1.75 -12.93 11.58
N GLU A 49 -2.02 -13.42 10.37
CA GLU A 49 -1.20 -13.13 9.20
C GLU A 49 -1.19 -11.61 8.92
N ASP A 50 -2.35 -10.97 8.92
CA ASP A 50 -2.48 -9.53 8.68
C ASP A 50 -1.76 -8.69 9.76
N ILE A 51 -1.90 -9.07 11.05
CA ILE A 51 -1.17 -8.42 12.16
C ILE A 51 0.35 -8.57 11.99
N LYS A 52 0.83 -9.74 11.56
CA LYS A 52 2.26 -9.97 11.32
C LYS A 52 2.76 -9.14 10.14
N GLU A 53 2.00 -9.04 9.05
CA GLU A 53 2.34 -8.18 7.92
C GLU A 53 2.36 -6.68 8.32
N GLU A 54 1.41 -6.24 9.15
CA GLU A 54 1.41 -4.88 9.69
C GLU A 54 2.58 -4.61 10.64
N GLU A 55 2.93 -5.57 11.49
CA GLU A 55 4.09 -5.46 12.39
C GLU A 55 5.41 -5.46 11.62
N GLU A 56 5.54 -6.23 10.54
CA GLU A 56 6.69 -6.17 9.63
C GLU A 56 6.79 -4.81 8.92
N LYS A 57 5.66 -4.25 8.47
CA LYS A 57 5.59 -2.90 7.89
C LYS A 57 5.96 -1.81 8.91
N LYS A 58 5.51 -1.93 10.17
CA LYS A 58 5.85 -0.99 11.26
C LYS A 58 7.30 -1.09 11.73
N ASN A 59 7.91 -2.26 11.68
CA ASN A 59 9.30 -2.46 12.08
C ASN A 59 10.31 -2.03 10.99
N ASN A 60 9.86 -1.83 9.75
CA ASN A 60 10.70 -1.40 8.63
C ASN A 60 10.44 0.06 8.22
N VAL A 61 10.12 0.93 9.19
CA VAL A 61 9.98 2.37 8.93
C VAL A 61 11.37 2.99 8.88
N LYS A 62 11.89 3.17 7.66
CA LYS A 62 13.12 3.93 7.42
C LYS A 62 12.84 5.42 7.36
N THR A 63 13.73 6.22 7.94
CA THR A 63 13.77 7.68 7.78
C THR A 63 14.78 8.07 6.71
N ASP A 64 14.75 9.33 6.26
CA ASP A 64 15.69 9.89 5.27
C ASP A 64 17.16 9.62 5.64
N ALA A 65 17.48 9.59 6.94
CA ALA A 65 18.83 9.33 7.45
C ALA A 65 19.30 7.87 7.34
N ASP A 66 18.37 6.93 7.16
CA ASP A 66 18.67 5.49 7.10
C ASP A 66 19.06 5.03 5.69
N TYR A 67 18.77 5.84 4.67
CA TYR A 67 19.08 5.51 3.28
C TYR A 67 20.55 5.74 2.96
N ARG A 68 21.17 4.75 2.31
CA ARG A 68 22.52 4.95 1.77
C ARG A 68 22.48 5.80 0.50
N PRO A 69 23.52 6.59 0.21
CA PRO A 69 23.58 7.38 -1.03
C PRO A 69 23.37 6.53 -2.30
N ASP A 70 23.93 5.33 -2.34
CA ASP A 70 23.85 4.38 -3.46
C ASP A 70 22.69 3.39 -3.34
N GLU A 71 21.77 3.60 -2.38
CA GLU A 71 20.59 2.75 -2.23
C GLU A 71 19.65 2.93 -3.41
N MET A 72 19.23 1.81 -3.99
CA MET A 72 18.44 1.75 -5.21
C MET A 72 16.95 1.79 -4.87
N ILE A 73 16.35 2.95 -5.02
CA ILE A 73 14.94 3.21 -4.69
C ILE A 73 14.05 2.93 -5.91
N PRO A 74 12.99 2.11 -5.76
CA PRO A 74 12.08 1.82 -6.86
C PRO A 74 11.30 3.07 -7.28
N CYS A 75 11.25 3.30 -8.58
CA CYS A 75 10.47 4.36 -9.22
C CYS A 75 9.75 3.80 -10.44
N HIS A 76 8.62 4.39 -10.83
CA HIS A 76 7.98 4.11 -12.12
C HIS A 76 7.71 5.39 -12.92
N SER A 77 7.65 5.28 -14.23
CA SER A 77 7.24 6.41 -15.08
C SER A 77 5.73 6.45 -15.26
N ILE A 78 5.15 7.65 -15.26
CA ILE A 78 3.78 7.86 -15.71
C ILE A 78 3.69 8.42 -17.12
N PHE A 79 4.83 8.81 -17.70
CA PHE A 79 4.91 9.40 -19.01
C PHE A 79 4.73 8.33 -20.12
N PRO A 80 3.85 8.55 -21.11
CA PRO A 80 3.60 7.56 -22.17
C PRO A 80 4.77 7.36 -23.14
N GLY A 81 5.76 8.27 -23.13
CA GLY A 81 6.96 8.21 -23.98
C GLY A 81 8.20 7.69 -23.24
N VAL A 82 9.38 8.17 -23.66
CA VAL A 82 10.65 7.82 -23.02
C VAL A 82 11.12 8.96 -22.13
N VAL A 83 11.35 8.67 -20.86
CA VAL A 83 11.91 9.63 -19.89
C VAL A 83 13.37 9.27 -19.63
N HIS A 84 14.22 10.28 -19.63
CA HIS A 84 15.61 10.15 -19.20
C HIS A 84 15.77 10.99 -17.94
N PHE A 85 15.73 10.32 -16.79
CA PHE A 85 16.04 10.96 -15.52
C PHE A 85 17.57 10.97 -15.36
N ASN A 86 18.16 12.15 -15.22
CA ASN A 86 19.61 12.27 -15.08
C ASN A 86 19.96 12.54 -13.62
N GLY A 87 20.74 11.63 -13.03
CA GLY A 87 21.28 11.76 -11.69
C GLY A 87 22.29 12.91 -11.62
N ILE A 88 21.98 13.91 -10.82
CA ILE A 88 22.79 15.12 -10.68
C ILE A 88 24.10 14.80 -9.94
N HIS A 89 24.06 13.85 -9.01
CA HIS A 89 25.22 13.46 -8.21
C HIS A 89 26.01 12.31 -8.83
N SER A 90 25.33 11.23 -9.23
CA SER A 90 26.01 10.07 -9.80
C SER A 90 26.44 10.29 -11.26
N GLY A 91 25.78 11.21 -11.98
CA GLY A 91 25.91 11.37 -13.43
C GLY A 91 25.25 10.25 -14.24
N MET A 92 24.52 9.32 -13.61
CA MET A 92 23.85 8.23 -14.29
C MET A 92 22.57 8.71 -14.98
N THR A 93 22.27 8.14 -16.15
CA THR A 93 21.00 8.36 -16.83
C THR A 93 20.12 7.13 -16.68
N TYR A 94 18.98 7.31 -16.00
CA TYR A 94 17.95 6.29 -15.81
C TYR A 94 16.91 6.45 -16.91
N LYS A 95 16.80 5.43 -17.77
CA LYS A 95 15.88 5.42 -18.91
C LYS A 95 14.61 4.65 -18.58
N PHE A 96 13.48 5.34 -18.63
CA PHE A 96 12.15 4.76 -18.51
C PHE A 96 11.49 4.70 -19.89
N VAL A 97 10.90 3.56 -20.23
CA VAL A 97 10.30 3.30 -21.55
C VAL A 97 8.81 3.03 -21.41
N GLY A 98 8.04 4.11 -21.52
CA GLY A 98 6.58 4.08 -21.45
C GLY A 98 6.04 4.17 -20.02
N SER A 99 4.72 4.41 -19.96
CA SER A 99 4.00 4.50 -18.69
C SER A 99 3.96 3.13 -18.00
N GLY A 100 4.25 3.13 -16.71
CA GLY A 100 4.38 1.93 -15.88
C GLY A 100 5.76 1.27 -15.91
N ASP A 101 6.74 1.73 -16.71
CA ASP A 101 8.10 1.17 -16.66
C ASP A 101 8.71 1.44 -15.28
N ARG A 102 9.26 0.40 -14.65
CA ARG A 102 9.85 0.46 -13.31
C ARG A 102 11.37 0.43 -13.41
N ARG A 103 12.03 1.35 -12.71
CA ARG A 103 13.49 1.40 -12.59
C ARG A 103 13.86 1.78 -11.17
N ASN A 104 15.00 1.28 -10.74
CA ASN A 104 15.59 1.73 -9.50
C ASN A 104 16.51 2.92 -9.77
N VAL A 105 16.38 3.95 -8.94
CA VAL A 105 17.15 5.18 -8.99
C VAL A 105 17.92 5.33 -7.68
N GLU A 106 19.17 5.77 -7.73
CA GLU A 106 19.94 5.99 -6.51
C GLU A 106 19.31 7.09 -5.64
N TYR A 107 19.24 6.83 -4.35
CA TYR A 107 18.69 7.76 -3.38
C TYR A 107 19.38 9.13 -3.41
N GLN A 108 20.72 9.19 -3.59
CA GLN A 108 21.43 10.47 -3.68
C GLN A 108 20.98 11.33 -4.86
N ASP A 109 20.58 10.72 -5.98
CA ASP A 109 20.10 11.42 -7.16
C ASP A 109 18.65 11.89 -6.98
N LEU A 110 17.82 11.08 -6.34
CA LEU A 110 16.46 11.48 -5.96
C LEU A 110 16.50 12.64 -4.97
N LYS A 111 17.37 12.57 -3.94
CA LYS A 111 17.54 13.62 -2.94
C LYS A 111 18.07 14.91 -3.56
N ALA A 112 19.06 14.82 -4.44
CA ALA A 112 19.54 15.99 -5.20
C ALA A 112 18.41 16.57 -6.06
N GLY A 113 17.66 15.72 -6.77
CA GLY A 113 16.52 16.15 -7.58
C GLY A 113 15.42 16.83 -6.76
N MET A 114 15.13 16.34 -5.55
CA MET A 114 14.22 16.97 -4.62
C MET A 114 14.72 18.36 -4.21
N LEU A 115 15.97 18.46 -3.75
CA LEU A 115 16.57 19.71 -3.26
C LEU A 115 16.70 20.78 -4.36
N GLU A 116 16.97 20.36 -5.59
CA GLU A 116 17.12 21.26 -6.74
C GLU A 116 15.79 21.58 -7.45
N GLY A 117 14.67 20.99 -7.03
CA GLY A 117 13.38 21.25 -7.66
C GLY A 117 13.26 20.62 -9.05
N TYR A 118 13.82 19.43 -9.26
CA TYR A 118 13.91 18.82 -10.58
C TYR A 118 12.50 18.56 -11.18
N PRO A 119 12.23 19.02 -12.42
CA PRO A 119 10.87 18.99 -12.97
C PRO A 119 10.24 17.60 -12.98
N SER A 120 11.00 16.55 -13.27
CA SER A 120 10.46 15.18 -13.34
C SER A 120 9.99 14.61 -12.00
N LEU A 121 10.22 15.29 -10.86
CA LEU A 121 9.66 14.96 -9.54
C LEU A 121 8.50 15.89 -9.15
N PHE A 122 8.59 17.20 -9.42
CA PHE A 122 7.57 18.19 -9.02
C PHE A 122 6.45 18.38 -10.06
N ASN A 123 6.72 18.04 -11.32
CA ASN A 123 5.74 17.84 -12.39
C ASN A 123 5.98 16.42 -12.94
N PRO A 124 5.51 15.40 -12.21
CA PRO A 124 6.11 14.09 -12.23
C PRO A 124 6.03 13.42 -13.61
N ASP A 125 7.20 13.13 -14.18
CA ASP A 125 7.32 12.16 -15.27
C ASP A 125 7.59 10.75 -14.68
N ILE A 126 8.14 10.73 -13.46
CA ILE A 126 8.44 9.56 -12.65
C ILE A 126 7.87 9.72 -11.24
N ILE A 127 7.60 8.60 -10.59
CA ILE A 127 7.02 8.51 -9.26
C ILE A 127 7.89 7.57 -8.43
N ILE A 128 8.17 7.98 -7.20
CA ILE A 128 8.89 7.17 -6.21
C ILE A 128 7.90 6.17 -5.59
N GLU A 129 8.24 4.89 -5.56
CA GLU A 129 7.39 3.82 -5.01
C GLU A 129 7.71 3.47 -3.55
N ASP A 130 8.73 4.10 -2.96
CA ASP A 130 9.10 3.87 -1.56
C ASP A 130 8.24 4.72 -0.61
N ASP A 131 7.26 4.05 0.02
CA ASP A 131 6.36 4.66 1.00
C ASP A 131 7.09 5.17 2.24
N ASN A 132 8.16 4.50 2.69
CA ASN A 132 8.91 4.95 3.87
C ASN A 132 9.59 6.27 3.59
N LEU A 133 10.21 6.38 2.41
CA LEU A 133 10.85 7.61 1.97
C LEU A 133 9.85 8.76 1.85
N LEU A 134 8.70 8.52 1.19
CA LEU A 134 7.68 9.54 0.99
C LEU A 134 6.97 9.96 2.29
N ASN A 135 6.93 9.09 3.30
CA ASN A 135 6.35 9.41 4.60
C ASN A 135 7.29 10.20 5.52
N ASP A 136 8.56 10.36 5.15
CA ASP A 136 9.49 11.23 5.86
C ASP A 136 9.14 12.71 5.67
N GLU A 137 9.35 13.52 6.70
CA GLU A 137 9.02 14.95 6.70
C GLU A 137 9.73 15.73 5.57
N HIS A 138 10.96 15.34 5.22
CA HIS A 138 11.73 15.99 4.16
C HIS A 138 11.11 15.81 2.77
N TRP A 139 10.29 14.77 2.58
CA TRP A 139 9.67 14.41 1.31
C TRP A 139 8.19 14.82 1.23
N SER A 140 7.69 15.53 2.23
CA SER A 140 6.29 15.99 2.32
C SER A 140 5.85 16.79 1.10
N ASP A 141 6.69 17.69 0.58
CA ASP A 141 6.38 18.47 -0.63
C ASP A 141 6.14 17.57 -1.85
N ILE A 142 6.98 16.55 -2.05
CA ILE A 142 6.83 15.59 -3.15
C ILE A 142 5.60 14.72 -2.94
N LYS A 143 5.35 14.28 -1.70
CA LYS A 143 4.15 13.53 -1.34
C LYS A 143 2.88 14.34 -1.65
N ASP A 144 2.88 15.62 -1.35
CA ASP A 144 1.76 16.53 -1.62
C ASP A 144 1.57 16.75 -3.13
N VAL A 145 2.65 16.92 -3.90
CA VAL A 145 2.57 16.95 -5.37
C VAL A 145 1.92 15.67 -5.87
N TYR A 146 2.33 14.52 -5.34
CA TYR A 146 1.81 13.24 -5.80
C TYR A 146 0.34 13.02 -5.43
N ALA A 147 -0.07 13.46 -4.24
CA ALA A 147 -1.47 13.42 -3.81
C ALA A 147 -2.36 14.36 -4.65
N ASN A 148 -1.84 15.53 -5.03
CA ASN A 148 -2.58 16.53 -5.79
C ASN A 148 -2.59 16.30 -7.32
N MET A 149 -1.87 15.27 -7.81
CA MET A 149 -1.94 14.88 -9.22
C MET A 149 -3.34 14.49 -9.68
N PHE A 150 -4.15 13.95 -8.76
CA PHE A 150 -5.50 13.47 -9.05
C PHE A 150 -6.50 14.23 -8.19
N ASP A 151 -7.37 15.00 -8.83
CA ASP A 151 -8.46 15.64 -8.11
C ASP A 151 -9.55 14.60 -7.73
N ALA A 152 -10.51 15.03 -6.91
CA ALA A 152 -11.61 14.16 -6.51
C ALA A 152 -12.44 13.65 -7.71
N ASN A 153 -12.50 14.41 -8.81
CA ASN A 153 -13.23 14.00 -10.02
C ASN A 153 -12.47 12.93 -10.80
N ASP A 154 -11.15 13.02 -10.87
CA ASP A 154 -10.29 12.07 -11.57
C ASP A 154 -10.26 10.74 -10.85
N ILE A 155 -10.24 10.75 -9.51
CA ILE A 155 -10.42 9.54 -8.70
C ILE A 155 -11.80 8.92 -8.97
N GLN A 156 -12.86 9.73 -9.01
CA GLN A 156 -14.21 9.23 -9.32
C GLN A 156 -14.33 8.66 -10.74
N LYS A 157 -13.73 9.31 -11.75
CA LYS A 157 -13.68 8.80 -13.12
C LYS A 157 -12.98 7.45 -13.17
N LEU A 158 -11.84 7.33 -12.48
CA LEU A 158 -11.07 6.10 -12.40
C LEU A 158 -11.91 4.99 -11.74
N MET A 159 -12.52 5.25 -10.59
CA MET A 159 -13.41 4.30 -9.90
C MET A 159 -14.62 3.87 -10.76
N ASN A 160 -15.08 4.74 -11.67
CA ASN A 160 -16.21 4.49 -12.57
C ASN A 160 -15.83 3.81 -13.90
N LEU A 161 -14.54 3.54 -14.15
CA LEU A 161 -14.10 2.79 -15.32
C LEU A 161 -14.70 1.38 -15.37
N SER A 162 -14.71 0.77 -16.55
CA SER A 162 -15.05 -0.66 -16.69
C SER A 162 -14.05 -1.52 -15.90
N VAL A 163 -14.43 -2.75 -15.55
CA VAL A 163 -13.57 -3.65 -14.75
C VAL A 163 -12.19 -3.86 -15.41
N SER A 164 -12.13 -4.01 -16.73
CA SER A 164 -10.86 -4.18 -17.47
C SER A 164 -10.02 -2.91 -17.49
N ASP A 165 -10.65 -1.75 -17.70
CA ASP A 165 -9.95 -0.47 -17.77
C ASP A 165 -9.49 -0.02 -16.38
N PHE A 166 -10.30 -0.31 -15.35
CA PHE A 166 -9.96 -0.09 -13.96
C PHE A 166 -8.71 -0.87 -13.57
N LYS A 167 -8.62 -2.18 -13.89
CA LYS A 167 -7.42 -2.98 -13.58
C LYS A 167 -6.16 -2.36 -14.17
N THR A 168 -6.23 -1.93 -15.43
CA THR A 168 -5.10 -1.32 -16.11
C THR A 168 -4.73 0.03 -15.48
N ALA A 169 -5.70 0.92 -15.33
CA ALA A 169 -5.48 2.25 -14.75
C ALA A 169 -5.00 2.19 -13.30
N PHE A 170 -5.59 1.31 -12.48
CA PHE A 170 -5.26 1.13 -11.07
C PHE A 170 -3.80 0.66 -10.87
N THR A 171 -3.31 -0.23 -11.73
CA THR A 171 -1.89 -0.67 -11.68
C THR A 171 -0.89 0.41 -12.11
N GLN A 172 -1.35 1.42 -12.83
CA GLN A 172 -0.50 2.49 -13.37
C GLN A 172 -0.48 3.75 -12.51
N VAL A 173 -1.47 3.92 -11.61
CA VAL A 173 -1.47 5.06 -10.71
C VAL A 173 -0.50 4.86 -9.54
N PRO A 174 0.07 5.96 -9.00
CA PRO A 174 0.90 5.94 -7.80
C PRO A 174 0.26 5.18 -6.63
N THR A 175 1.09 4.54 -5.81
CA THR A 175 0.67 3.84 -4.57
C THR A 175 -0.15 4.73 -3.65
N ILE A 176 0.17 6.03 -3.57
CA ILE A 176 -0.61 7.03 -2.81
C ILE A 176 -2.06 7.09 -3.32
N VAL A 177 -2.26 7.11 -4.64
CA VAL A 177 -3.60 7.18 -5.25
C VAL A 177 -4.32 5.84 -5.10
N GLN A 178 -3.60 4.72 -5.19
CA GLN A 178 -4.15 3.40 -4.86
C GLN A 178 -4.71 3.38 -3.44
N LYS A 179 -3.96 3.90 -2.45
CA LYS A 179 -4.40 4.03 -1.05
C LYS A 179 -5.63 4.92 -0.89
N ILE A 180 -5.68 6.07 -1.55
CA ILE A 180 -6.87 6.95 -1.52
C ILE A 180 -8.10 6.25 -2.11
N ILE A 181 -7.91 5.50 -3.20
CA ILE A 181 -8.98 4.69 -3.81
C ILE A 181 -9.43 3.59 -2.84
N ILE A 182 -8.48 2.91 -2.19
CA ILE A 182 -8.74 1.88 -1.16
C ILE A 182 -9.59 2.46 -0.03
N GLU A 183 -9.18 3.59 0.56
CA GLU A 183 -9.91 4.27 1.65
C GLU A 183 -11.34 4.66 1.23
N LYS A 184 -11.51 5.14 -0.01
CA LYS A 184 -12.83 5.47 -0.56
C LYS A 184 -13.70 4.23 -0.73
N TYR A 185 -13.15 3.12 -1.21
CA TYR A 185 -13.89 1.86 -1.32
C TYR A 185 -14.25 1.29 0.06
N ALA A 186 -13.34 1.34 1.04
CA ALA A 186 -13.63 0.96 2.42
C ALA A 186 -14.81 1.78 2.98
N THR A 187 -14.78 3.10 2.78
CA THR A 187 -15.89 4.00 3.18
C THR A 187 -17.21 3.65 2.47
N GLN A 188 -17.18 3.26 1.19
CA GLN A 188 -18.39 2.85 0.47
C GLN A 188 -18.97 1.53 0.97
N ILE A 189 -18.10 0.59 1.35
CA ILE A 189 -18.46 -0.70 1.94
C ILE A 189 -19.12 -0.49 3.30
N GLU A 190 -18.51 0.32 4.18
CA GLU A 190 -19.06 0.68 5.48
C GLU A 190 -20.45 1.33 5.37
N ASN A 191 -20.64 2.18 4.35
CA ASN A 191 -21.91 2.85 4.10
C ASN A 191 -22.94 1.99 3.33
N GLY A 192 -22.60 0.76 2.95
CA GLY A 192 -23.50 -0.14 2.20
C GLY A 192 -23.82 0.32 0.78
N THR A 193 -22.97 1.18 0.20
CA THR A 193 -23.16 1.77 -1.15
C THR A 193 -22.28 1.13 -2.22
N PHE A 194 -21.40 0.21 -1.82
CA PHE A 194 -20.48 -0.50 -2.71
C PHE A 194 -21.20 -1.60 -3.49
N ASN A 195 -21.24 -1.48 -4.82
CA ASN A 195 -22.04 -2.35 -5.69
C ASN A 195 -21.21 -3.28 -6.61
N ASP A 196 -19.88 -3.10 -6.69
CA ASP A 196 -19.05 -3.79 -7.69
C ASP A 196 -17.96 -4.67 -7.06
N LEU A 197 -18.38 -5.85 -6.60
CA LEU A 197 -17.51 -6.90 -6.03
C LEU A 197 -16.36 -7.33 -6.97
N SER A 198 -16.46 -7.07 -8.28
CA SER A 198 -15.41 -7.41 -9.24
C SER A 198 -14.19 -6.48 -9.11
N LYS A 199 -14.41 -5.22 -8.73
CA LYS A 199 -13.34 -4.23 -8.52
C LYS A 199 -12.65 -4.43 -7.18
N ALA A 200 -13.37 -4.84 -6.14
CA ALA A 200 -12.77 -5.23 -4.86
C ALA A 200 -11.70 -6.31 -5.07
N LYS A 201 -12.04 -7.39 -5.79
CA LYS A 201 -11.10 -8.47 -6.11
C LYS A 201 -9.85 -8.00 -6.86
N ILE A 202 -9.97 -7.01 -7.74
CA ILE A 202 -8.81 -6.44 -8.45
C ILE A 202 -7.89 -5.72 -7.47
N ILE A 203 -8.45 -4.96 -6.54
CA ILE A 203 -7.64 -4.24 -5.55
C ILE A 203 -6.99 -5.25 -4.60
N ASP A 204 -7.71 -6.30 -4.20
CA ASP A 204 -7.16 -7.38 -3.38
C ASP A 204 -6.00 -8.09 -4.10
N GLU A 205 -6.15 -8.39 -5.39
CA GLU A 205 -5.10 -8.97 -6.23
C GLU A 205 -3.85 -8.07 -6.37
N VAL A 206 -4.04 -6.76 -6.51
CA VAL A 206 -2.95 -5.81 -6.84
C VAL A 206 -2.22 -5.32 -5.60
N CYS A 207 -2.95 -5.05 -4.51
CA CYS A 207 -2.39 -4.44 -3.31
C CYS A 207 -2.18 -5.44 -2.17
N GLY A 208 -2.64 -6.69 -2.31
CA GLY A 208 -2.64 -7.66 -1.22
C GLY A 208 -3.53 -7.24 -0.05
N THR A 209 -4.45 -6.31 -0.28
CA THR A 209 -5.47 -5.91 0.70
C THR A 209 -6.60 -6.92 0.70
N ARG A 210 -7.37 -7.01 1.79
CA ARG A 210 -8.60 -7.79 1.84
C ARG A 210 -9.79 -6.86 2.05
N PHE A 211 -10.52 -6.55 0.98
CA PHE A 211 -11.83 -5.89 1.10
C PHE A 211 -12.94 -6.87 1.48
N ASP A 212 -12.66 -8.16 1.36
CA ASP A 212 -13.45 -9.27 1.83
C ASP A 212 -13.26 -9.43 3.34
N LEU A 213 -14.06 -8.72 4.16
CA LEU A 213 -14.57 -9.17 5.47
C LEU A 213 -15.36 -8.06 6.19
N LYS A 214 -16.57 -7.74 5.70
CA LYS A 214 -17.76 -7.44 6.53
C LYS A 214 -19.01 -7.69 5.68
N TYR A 215 -19.39 -8.95 5.52
CA TYR A 215 -20.72 -9.35 5.08
C TYR A 215 -21.36 -10.24 6.14
#